data_AF-A0A378SSY2-F1
#
_entry.id   AF-A0A378SSY2-F1
#
_cell.length_a   1.000
_cell.length_b   1.000
_cell.length_c   1.000
_cell.angle_alpha   90.00
_cell.angle_beta   90.00
_cell.angle_gamma   90.00
#
_symmetry.space_group_name_H-M   'P 1'
#
loop_
_entity.id
_entity.type
_entity.pdbx_description
1 polymer ?
#
loop_
_entity_poly.entity_id
_entity_poly.type
_entity_poly.pdbx_seq_one_letter_code
_entity_poly.pdbx_strand_id
1 'polypeptide(L)'
;MAGTFEGAVAGAGTAPTSGGTLEVGYQIGCGISLNVVKLNGSAGFTPSINDQRRLGVAFPVSAQIEVFPQPGEVTTVQLTQKTFEGSNPRVTVKDVHIKVDGCVGESFLRSYAVLTSSTDAADDIVAYYGVTKAV
;
A
#
# COMPACT_ATOMS: atom_id res chain seq x y z
N MET A 1 -6.36 -13.52 -1.40
CA MET A 1 -5.01 -14.01 -1.74
C MET A 1 -4.63 -15.12 -0.79
N ALA A 2 -3.85 -16.10 -1.26
CA ALA A 2 -3.36 -17.19 -0.44
C ALA A 2 -1.91 -17.51 -0.81
N GLY A 3 -1.12 -17.94 0.18
CA GLY A 3 0.30 -18.23 0.01
C GLY A 3 0.82 -19.11 1.13
N THR A 4 1.79 -19.95 0.80
CA THR A 4 2.56 -20.72 1.79
C THR A 4 4.00 -20.19 1.74
N PHE A 5 4.52 -19.83 2.90
CA PHE A 5 5.87 -19.34 3.09
C PHE A 5 6.60 -20.33 3.99
N GLU A 6 7.72 -20.83 3.50
CA GLU A 6 8.54 -21.83 4.17
C GLU A 6 9.96 -21.31 4.26
N GLY A 7 10.53 -21.40 5.46
CA GLY A 7 11.93 -21.13 5.72
C GLY A 7 12.66 -22.42 6.09
N ALA A 8 13.96 -22.45 5.84
CA ALA A 8 14.84 -23.49 6.34
C ALA A 8 16.12 -22.85 6.85
N VAL A 9 16.43 -23.09 8.11
CA VAL A 9 17.71 -22.76 8.72
C VAL A 9 18.51 -24.07 8.79
N ALA A 10 19.60 -24.14 8.04
CA ALA A 10 20.42 -25.34 7.93
C ALA A 10 21.91 -24.98 7.97
N GLY A 11 22.73 -25.89 8.49
CA GLY A 11 24.17 -25.72 8.61
C GLY A 11 24.70 -26.23 9.95
N ALA A 12 25.98 -26.61 9.99
CA ALA A 12 26.67 -27.01 11.21
C ALA A 12 27.35 -25.80 11.88
N GLY A 13 26.57 -24.73 12.10
CA GLY A 13 27.06 -23.51 12.72
C GLY A 13 27.67 -23.76 14.10
N THR A 14 28.60 -22.90 14.51
CA THR A 14 29.30 -23.03 15.79
C THR A 14 28.47 -22.55 17.00
N ALA A 15 27.34 -21.91 16.75
CA ALA A 15 26.38 -21.47 17.77
C ALA A 15 25.03 -22.15 17.52
N PRO A 16 24.38 -22.72 18.55
CA PRO A 16 23.02 -23.22 18.41
C PRO A 16 22.07 -22.06 18.09
N THR A 17 21.17 -22.28 17.13
CA THR A 17 20.10 -21.31 16.84
C THR A 17 19.11 -21.33 17.99
N SER A 18 18.87 -20.16 18.61
CA SER A 18 17.88 -20.00 19.68
C SER A 18 16.44 -19.91 19.12
N GLY A 19 16.31 -19.92 17.80
CA GLY A 19 15.05 -19.81 17.08
C GLY A 19 15.11 -18.67 16.09
N GLY A 20 13.97 -18.04 15.84
CA GLY A 20 13.88 -16.95 14.90
C GLY A 20 12.45 -16.47 14.70
N THR A 21 12.28 -15.57 13.74
CA THR A 21 10.96 -15.12 13.29
C THR A 21 10.81 -15.26 11.79
N LEU A 22 9.64 -15.70 11.35
CA LEU A 22 9.23 -15.68 9.95
C LEU A 22 8.11 -14.66 9.82
N GLU A 23 8.45 -13.51 9.27
CA GLU A 23 7.52 -12.46 8.89
C GLU A 23 7.07 -12.66 7.45
N VAL A 24 5.78 -12.51 7.18
CA VAL A 24 5.25 -12.54 5.83
C VAL A 24 4.25 -11.41 5.62
N GLY A 25 4.19 -10.89 4.41
CA GLY A 25 3.27 -9.81 4.09
C GLY A 25 3.20 -9.49 2.60
N TYR A 26 2.60 -8.34 2.32
CA TYR A 26 2.49 -7.80 0.97
C TYR A 26 2.92 -6.34 0.93
N GLN A 27 3.66 -5.99 -0.10
CA GLN A 27 3.91 -4.62 -0.51
C GLN A 27 2.86 -4.22 -1.53
N ILE A 28 2.21 -3.10 -1.26
CA ILE A 28 1.18 -2.51 -2.10
C ILE A 28 1.76 -1.22 -2.64
N GLY A 29 2.01 -1.20 -3.95
CA GLY A 29 2.42 0.00 -4.68
C GLY A 29 1.22 0.61 -5.36
N CYS A 30 1.11 1.94 -5.27
CA CYS A 30 0.25 2.69 -6.16
C CYS A 30 1.12 3.49 -7.13
N GLY A 31 0.77 3.59 -8.41
CA GLY A 31 1.48 4.44 -9.37
C GLY A 31 1.23 5.93 -9.14
N ILE A 32 -0.04 6.30 -8.92
CA ILE A 32 -0.47 7.68 -8.66
C ILE A 32 -1.55 7.65 -7.57
N SER A 33 -1.29 8.29 -6.44
CA SER A 33 -2.29 8.41 -5.38
C SER A 33 -3.11 9.70 -5.54
N LEU A 34 -4.43 9.59 -5.44
CA LEU A 34 -5.31 10.73 -5.29
C LEU A 34 -5.51 11.01 -3.81
N ASN A 35 -4.84 12.04 -3.30
CA ASN A 35 -4.94 12.41 -1.89
C ASN A 35 -6.19 13.30 -1.65
N VAL A 36 -6.49 14.25 -2.54
CA VAL A 36 -7.59 15.20 -2.32
C VAL A 36 -8.30 15.56 -3.63
N VAL A 37 -9.63 15.41 -3.63
CA VAL A 37 -10.54 16.01 -4.61
C VAL A 37 -11.21 17.20 -3.94
N LYS A 38 -10.87 18.42 -4.35
CA LYS A 38 -11.56 19.62 -3.86
C LYS A 38 -12.66 19.99 -4.85
N LEU A 39 -13.89 20.10 -4.35
CA LEU A 39 -14.99 20.69 -5.10
C LEU A 39 -15.12 22.16 -4.67
N ASN A 40 -14.64 23.07 -5.51
CA ASN A 40 -14.80 24.50 -5.31
C ASN A 40 -16.07 24.95 -6.03
N GLY A 41 -17.12 25.28 -5.28
CA GLY A 41 -18.33 25.88 -5.82
C GLY A 41 -18.34 27.39 -5.57
N SER A 42 -18.72 28.18 -6.58
CA SER A 42 -18.98 29.60 -6.42
C SER A 42 -20.30 29.98 -7.09
N ALA A 43 -21.11 30.75 -6.38
CA ALA A 43 -22.33 31.35 -6.89
C ALA A 43 -22.21 32.87 -6.74
N GLY A 44 -22.59 33.61 -7.78
CA GLY A 44 -22.47 35.07 -7.81
C GLY A 44 -23.71 35.75 -8.38
N PHE A 45 -23.71 37.07 -8.28
CA PHE A 45 -24.74 37.94 -8.85
C PHE A 45 -24.03 38.97 -9.73
N THR A 46 -24.35 38.99 -11.03
CA THR A 46 -23.78 39.94 -11.99
C THR A 46 -24.89 40.81 -12.58
N PRO A 47 -24.97 42.11 -12.24
CA PRO A 47 -25.85 43.02 -12.94
C PRO A 47 -25.37 43.19 -14.38
N SER A 48 -26.29 43.12 -15.33
CA SER A 48 -26.01 43.30 -16.76
C SER A 48 -27.00 44.29 -17.37
N ILE A 49 -26.56 45.02 -18.40
CA ILE A 49 -27.41 45.90 -19.20
C ILE A 49 -27.43 45.30 -20.59
N ASN A 50 -28.63 44.95 -21.08
CA ASN A 50 -28.79 44.43 -22.44
C ASN A 50 -28.89 45.57 -23.47
N ASP A 51 -28.79 45.25 -24.76
CA ASP A 51 -28.83 46.24 -25.86
C ASP A 51 -30.10 47.11 -25.87
N GLN A 52 -31.16 46.68 -25.20
CA GLN A 52 -32.40 47.43 -25.01
C GLN A 52 -32.37 48.37 -23.78
N ARG A 53 -31.20 48.58 -23.17
CA ARG A 53 -30.98 49.41 -21.97
C ARG A 53 -31.81 48.96 -20.75
N ARG A 54 -32.16 47.68 -20.66
CA ARG A 54 -32.87 47.11 -19.50
C ARG A 54 -31.86 46.48 -18.54
N LEU A 55 -32.06 46.75 -17.25
CA LEU A 55 -31.26 46.17 -16.17
C LEU A 55 -31.70 44.71 -15.95
N GLY A 56 -30.78 43.77 -16.11
CA GLY A 56 -30.97 42.35 -15.81
C GLY A 56 -29.99 41.89 -14.74
N VAL A 57 -30.36 40.84 -13.99
CA VAL A 57 -29.46 40.19 -13.02
C VAL A 57 -29.19 38.79 -13.50
N ALA A 58 -27.91 38.48 -13.72
CA ALA A 58 -27.44 37.14 -14.01
C ALA A 58 -26.95 36.47 -12.73
N PHE A 59 -27.21 35.18 -12.59
CA PHE A 59 -26.79 34.37 -11.44
C PHE A 59 -25.84 33.27 -11.93
N PRO A 60 -24.57 33.61 -12.23
CA PRO A 60 -23.61 32.59 -12.62
C PRO A 60 -23.35 31.65 -11.43
N VAL A 61 -23.47 30.35 -11.69
CA VAL A 61 -23.05 29.29 -10.79
C VAL A 61 -21.94 28.53 -11.49
N SER A 62 -20.78 28.42 -10.84
CA SER A 62 -19.65 27.64 -11.32
C SER A 62 -19.23 26.62 -10.27
N ALA A 63 -18.90 25.42 -10.73
CA ALA A 63 -18.31 24.37 -9.93
C ALA A 63 -17.00 23.97 -10.60
N GLN A 64 -15.92 23.92 -9.82
CA GLN A 64 -14.61 23.52 -10.30
C GLN A 64 -14.10 22.38 -9.43
N ILE A 65 -13.70 21.29 -10.09
CA ILE A 65 -13.09 20.14 -9.43
C ILE A 65 -11.58 20.29 -9.58
N GLU A 66 -10.88 20.35 -8.46
CA GLU A 66 -9.43 20.42 -8.42
C GLU A 66 -8.89 19.11 -7.82
N VAL A 67 -8.00 18.46 -8.56
CA VAL A 67 -7.37 17.19 -8.20
C VAL A 67 -5.88 17.39 -8.06
N PHE A 68 -5.34 16.98 -6.92
CA PHE A 68 -3.91 17.04 -6.63
C PHE A 68 -3.34 15.62 -6.62
N PRO A 69 -2.82 15.12 -7.76
CA PRO A 69 -2.16 13.82 -7.80
C PRO A 69 -0.83 13.90 -7.04
N GLN A 70 -0.57 12.90 -6.20
CA GLN A 70 0.72 12.71 -5.55
C GLN A 70 1.49 11.55 -6.18
N PRO A 71 2.83 11.61 -6.14
CA PRO A 71 3.66 10.47 -6.52
C PRO A 71 3.24 9.23 -5.72
N GLY A 72 3.11 8.10 -6.41
CA GLY A 72 2.80 6.83 -5.81
C GLY A 72 3.80 6.39 -4.74
N GLU A 73 3.31 5.78 -3.66
CA GLU A 73 4.12 5.21 -2.59
C GLU A 73 3.93 3.68 -2.55
N VAL A 74 4.95 2.98 -2.03
CA VAL A 74 4.88 1.54 -1.73
C VAL A 74 4.72 1.36 -0.23
N THR A 75 3.53 0.91 0.20
CA THR A 75 3.26 0.59 1.60
C THR A 75 3.50 -0.90 1.85
N THR A 76 4.26 -1.23 2.89
CA THR A 76 4.47 -2.62 3.32
C THR A 76 3.46 -2.98 4.40
N VAL A 77 2.65 -4.00 4.15
CA VAL A 77 1.66 -4.52 5.09
C VAL A 77 2.13 -5.87 5.61
N GLN A 78 2.53 -5.90 6.88
CA GLN A 78 2.84 -7.13 7.59
C GLN A 78 1.53 -7.89 7.87
N LEU A 79 1.46 -9.16 7.47
CA LEU A 79 0.29 -10.00 7.74
C LEU A 79 0.44 -10.79 9.03
N THR A 80 1.59 -11.41 9.20
CA THR A 80 1.89 -12.17 10.41
C THR A 80 3.39 -12.31 10.58
N GLN A 81 3.79 -12.39 11.84
CA GLN A 81 5.14 -12.70 12.25
C GLN A 81 5.06 -13.90 13.20
N LYS A 82 5.70 -14.99 12.82
CA LYS A 82 5.70 -16.22 13.59
C LYS A 82 7.08 -16.47 14.19
N THR A 83 7.16 -16.49 15.52
CA THR A 83 8.36 -16.95 16.23
C THR A 83 8.43 -18.48 16.19
N PHE A 84 9.63 -19.03 16.03
CA PHE A 84 9.88 -20.46 15.96
C PHE A 84 11.21 -20.80 16.64
N GLU A 85 11.32 -22.00 17.24
CA GLU A 85 12.56 -22.48 17.87
C GLU A 85 13.28 -23.56 17.03
N GLY A 86 12.60 -24.11 16.00
CA GLY A 86 13.13 -25.15 15.13
C GLY A 86 13.85 -24.63 13.87
N SER A 87 14.13 -25.52 12.91
CA SER A 87 14.82 -25.17 11.67
C SER A 87 13.89 -24.87 10.49
N ASN A 88 12.62 -25.28 10.56
CA ASN A 88 11.71 -25.27 9.41
C ASN A 88 10.39 -24.55 9.71
N PRO A 89 10.40 -23.21 9.85
CA PRO A 89 9.17 -22.45 10.03
C PRO A 89 8.31 -22.48 8.75
N ARG A 90 7.00 -22.64 8.97
CA ARG A 90 5.99 -22.54 7.92
C ARG A 90 4.85 -21.64 8.36
N VAL A 91 4.47 -20.74 7.47
CA VAL A 91 3.30 -19.88 7.59
C VAL A 91 2.43 -20.07 6.36
N THR A 92 1.15 -20.33 6.55
CA THR A 92 0.17 -20.42 5.47
C THR A 92 -0.89 -19.38 5.71
N VAL A 93 -1.09 -18.51 4.73
CA VAL A 93 -2.13 -17.48 4.78
C VAL A 93 -3.18 -17.81 3.72
N LYS A 94 -4.45 -17.75 4.11
CA LYS A 94 -5.61 -17.99 3.24
C LYS A 94 -6.59 -16.82 3.41
N ASP A 95 -7.34 -16.55 2.36
CA ASP A 95 -8.41 -15.54 2.33
C ASP A 95 -8.00 -14.13 2.78
N VAL A 96 -6.75 -13.74 2.47
CA VAL A 96 -6.31 -12.35 2.68
C VAL A 96 -7.02 -11.44 1.70
N HIS A 97 -7.75 -10.46 2.21
CA HIS A 97 -8.41 -9.42 1.44
C HIS A 97 -7.66 -8.10 1.58
N ILE A 98 -7.24 -7.52 0.46
CA ILE A 98 -6.54 -6.24 0.42
C ILE A 98 -7.40 -5.30 -0.41
N LYS A 99 -7.72 -4.14 0.16
CA LYS A 99 -8.44 -3.06 -0.51
C LYS A 99 -7.48 -1.90 -0.70
N VAL A 100 -7.35 -1.43 -1.93
CA VAL A 100 -6.54 -0.26 -2.29
C VAL A 100 -7.49 0.85 -2.69
N ASP A 101 -7.63 1.85 -1.82
CA ASP A 101 -8.48 3.02 -2.08
C ASP A 101 -7.63 4.19 -2.57
N GLY A 102 -8.19 5.00 -3.48
CA GLY A 102 -7.54 6.23 -3.93
C GLY A 102 -6.34 6.04 -4.87
N CYS A 103 -6.09 4.83 -5.36
CA CYS A 103 -5.07 4.59 -6.37
C CYS A 103 -5.63 4.83 -7.78
N VAL A 104 -4.92 5.63 -8.57
CA VAL A 104 -5.26 5.93 -9.97
C VAL A 104 -4.24 5.28 -10.90
N GLY A 105 -4.74 4.46 -11.81
CA GLY A 105 -3.93 3.68 -12.75
C GLY A 105 -3.73 2.25 -12.25
N GLU A 106 -2.58 1.68 -12.61
CA GLU A 106 -2.22 0.31 -12.20
C GLU A 106 -1.79 0.29 -10.73
N SER A 107 -2.31 -0.69 -9.99
CA SER A 107 -1.86 -0.99 -8.64
C SER A 107 -0.95 -2.20 -8.65
N PHE A 108 0.09 -2.20 -7.81
CA PHE A 108 1.09 -3.25 -7.77
C PHE A 108 1.04 -3.99 -6.45
N LEU A 109 1.07 -5.31 -6.51
CA LEU A 109 1.08 -6.16 -5.34
C LEU A 109 2.27 -7.12 -5.40
N ARG A 110 3.07 -7.12 -4.35
CA ARG A 110 4.26 -7.98 -4.23
C ARG A 110 4.26 -8.67 -2.88
N SER A 111 4.26 -10.00 -2.87
CA SER A 111 4.45 -10.77 -1.64
C SER A 111 5.89 -10.65 -1.14
N TYR A 112 6.08 -10.59 0.17
CA TYR A 112 7.40 -10.70 0.77
C TYR A 112 7.40 -11.66 1.96
N ALA A 113 8.56 -12.21 2.27
CA ALA A 113 8.82 -12.97 3.47
C ALA A 113 10.20 -12.60 4.03
N VAL A 114 10.29 -12.34 5.31
CA VAL A 114 11.55 -12.09 6.02
C VAL A 114 11.75 -13.20 7.03
N LEU A 115 12.80 -14.00 6.83
CA LEU A 115 13.25 -14.99 7.79
C LEU A 115 14.40 -14.38 8.59
N THR A 116 14.18 -14.23 9.89
CA THR A 116 15.22 -13.88 10.85
C THR A 116 15.55 -15.13 11.65
N SER A 117 16.82 -15.55 11.63
CA SER A 117 17.36 -16.58 12.49
C SER A 117 18.16 -15.92 13.59
N SER A 118 17.93 -16.31 14.84
CA SER A 118 18.59 -15.73 16.01
C SER A 118 19.49 -16.77 16.68
N THR A 119 20.61 -16.29 17.19
CA THR A 119 21.53 -17.00 18.07
C THR A 119 21.78 -16.15 19.31
N ASP A 120 22.51 -16.65 20.30
CA ASP A 120 22.83 -15.87 21.51
C ASP A 120 23.68 -14.61 21.23
N ALA A 121 24.33 -14.54 20.06
CA ALA A 121 25.29 -13.49 19.73
C ALA A 121 24.96 -12.70 18.44
N ALA A 122 24.06 -13.20 17.60
CA ALA A 122 23.79 -12.62 16.28
C ALA A 122 22.40 -12.96 15.73
N ASP A 123 21.87 -12.06 14.91
CA ASP A 123 20.66 -12.23 14.10
C ASP A 123 21.01 -12.23 12.62
N ASP A 124 20.66 -13.30 11.92
CA ASP A 124 20.78 -13.45 10.47
C ASP A 124 19.42 -13.20 9.81
N ILE A 125 19.35 -12.22 8.90
CA ILE A 125 18.10 -11.78 8.27
C ILE A 125 18.16 -12.04 6.77
N VAL A 126 17.19 -12.78 6.24
CA VAL A 126 17.00 -13.02 4.81
C VAL A 126 15.61 -12.56 4.39
N ALA A 127 15.56 -11.56 3.51
CA ALA A 127 14.32 -11.08 2.92
C ALA A 127 14.15 -11.63 1.49
N TYR A 128 13.01 -12.26 1.22
CA TYR A 128 12.61 -12.73 -0.09
C TYR A 128 11.42 -11.92 -0.60
N TYR A 129 11.52 -11.46 -1.85
CA TYR A 129 10.49 -10.69 -2.52
C TYR A 129 10.00 -11.46 -3.75
N GLY A 130 8.69 -11.68 -3.81
CA GLY A 130 8.05 -12.35 -4.94
C GLY A 130 7.95 -11.47 -6.17
N VAL A 131 7.42 -12.05 -7.26
CA VAL A 131 7.13 -11.31 -8.48
C VAL A 131 6.03 -10.29 -8.21
N THR A 132 6.25 -9.05 -8.62
CA THR A 132 5.21 -8.01 -8.58
C THR A 132 4.12 -8.35 -9.60
N LYS A 133 2.86 -8.29 -9.16
CA LYS A 133 1.69 -8.40 -10.03
C LYS A 133 0.97 -7.06 -10.10
N ALA A 134 0.68 -6.60 -11.31
CA ALA A 134 -0.28 -5.52 -11.50
C ALA A 134 -1.70 -6.06 -11.30
N VAL A 135 -2.54 -5.32 -10.57
CA VAL A 135 -3.95 -5.63 -10.29
C VAL A 135 -4.86 -4.43 -10.51
#